data_AF-A0A482WGT3-F1
#
_entry.id   AF-A0A482WGT3-F1
#
_cell.length_a   1.000
_cell.length_b   1.000
_cell.length_c   1.000
_cell.angle_alpha   90.00
_cell.angle_beta   90.00
_cell.angle_gamma   90.00
#
_symmetry.space_group_name_H-M   'P 1'
#
loop_
_entity.id
_entity.type
_entity.pdbx_description
1 polymer ?
#
loop_
_entity_poly.entity_id
_entity_poly.type
_entity_poly.pdbx_seq_one_letter_code
_entity_poly.pdbx_strand_id
1 'polypeptide(L)'
;MGTKDLPAMIDYILTRTGRRQLHYIGHSMGSTVFFVMGSMLPRYNRRIRTMISLSPIGRMTKWHFAMHNNSLLYNLMMSEYVSFSLPIYRVALRNRKF
;
A
#
# COMPACT_ATOMS: atom_id res chain seq x y z
N MET A 1 4.22 2.61 5.85
CA MET A 1 4.68 2.34 4.47
C MET A 1 5.58 3.43 3.89
N GLY A 2 5.07 4.53 3.32
CA GLY A 2 5.92 5.48 2.54
C GLY A 2 7.05 6.17 3.31
N THR A 3 6.89 6.44 4.60
CA THR A 3 7.91 7.14 5.41
C THR A 3 8.76 6.23 6.29
N LYS A 4 8.44 4.94 6.37
CA LYS A 4 9.11 3.97 7.27
C LYS A 4 9.58 2.76 6.49
N ASP A 5 8.63 1.96 6.00
CA ASP A 5 8.84 0.67 5.37
C ASP A 5 9.64 0.80 4.07
N LEU A 6 9.21 1.70 3.15
CA LEU A 6 9.88 1.88 1.86
C LEU A 6 11.33 2.40 2.02
N PRO A 7 11.60 3.44 2.85
CA PRO A 7 12.96 3.83 3.21
C PRO A 7 13.82 2.67 3.74
N ALA A 8 13.30 1.88 4.69
CA ALA A 8 14.03 0.76 5.27
C ALA A 8 14.37 -0.32 4.22
N MET A 9 13.43 -0.61 3.32
CA MET A 9 13.65 -1.53 2.19
C MET A 9 14.72 -1.01 1.22
N ILE A 10 14.65 0.26 0.85
CA ILE A 10 15.65 0.90 -0.03
C ILE A 10 17.03 0.82 0.62
N ASP A 11 17.14 1.18 1.89
CA ASP A 11 18.42 1.18 2.61
C ASP A 11 19.01 -0.21 2.71
N TYR A 12 18.17 -1.21 3.01
CA TYR A 12 18.57 -2.60 3.03
C TYR A 12 19.13 -3.04 1.67
N ILE A 13 18.42 -2.76 0.57
CA ILE A 13 18.83 -3.14 -0.78
C ILE A 13 20.15 -2.47 -1.17
N LEU A 14 20.28 -1.16 -0.96
CA LEU A 14 21.50 -0.42 -1.32
C LEU A 14 22.71 -0.88 -0.50
N THR A 15 22.50 -1.13 0.80
CA THR A 15 23.56 -1.65 1.70
C THR A 15 23.99 -3.06 1.28
N ARG A 16 23.05 -3.95 0.95
CA ARG A 16 23.35 -5.32 0.56
C ARG A 16 23.97 -5.44 -0.82
N THR A 17 23.60 -4.57 -1.75
CA THR A 17 24.09 -4.62 -3.14
C THR A 17 25.31 -3.73 -3.41
N GLY A 18 25.63 -2.82 -2.49
CA GLY A 18 26.68 -1.80 -2.68
C GLY A 18 26.34 -0.75 -3.74
N ARG A 19 25.11 -0.74 -4.27
CA ARG A 19 24.67 0.25 -5.27
C ARG A 19 24.30 1.56 -4.59
N ARG A 20 24.53 2.68 -5.29
CA ARG A 20 24.18 4.03 -4.81
C ARG A 20 22.73 4.42 -5.10
N GLN A 21 22.13 3.79 -6.11
CA GLN A 21 20.77 4.05 -6.56
C GLN A 21 20.10 2.78 -7.06
N LEU A 22 18.77 2.75 -7.06
CA LEU A 22 17.97 1.68 -7.64
C LEU A 22 16.86 2.21 -8.56
N HIS A 23 16.29 1.34 -9.38
CA HIS A 23 15.07 1.61 -10.13
C HIS A 23 13.86 1.12 -9.33
N TYR A 24 12.84 1.95 -9.20
CA TYR A 24 11.62 1.63 -8.48
C TYR A 24 10.46 1.44 -9.47
N ILE A 25 9.74 0.33 -9.37
CA ILE A 25 8.52 0.08 -10.15
C ILE A 25 7.35 0.00 -9.16
N GLY A 26 6.47 0.99 -9.18
CA GLY A 26 5.28 1.04 -8.34
C GLY A 26 4.04 0.70 -9.16
N HIS A 27 3.20 -0.21 -8.67
CA HIS A 27 1.87 -0.47 -9.24
C HIS A 27 0.79 -0.03 -8.26
N SER A 28 -0.24 0.70 -8.73
CA SER A 28 -1.39 1.10 -7.91
C SER A 28 -0.94 1.77 -6.60
N MET A 29 -1.24 1.17 -5.45
CA MET A 29 -0.81 1.63 -4.13
C MET A 29 0.71 1.75 -3.98
N GLY A 30 1.51 0.93 -4.66
CA GLY A 30 2.97 1.06 -4.66
C GLY A 30 3.44 2.43 -5.16
N SER A 31 2.75 2.98 -6.17
CA SER A 31 2.99 4.33 -6.65
C SER A 31 2.67 5.38 -5.58
N THR A 32 1.57 5.22 -4.85
CA THR A 32 1.21 6.09 -3.72
C THR A 32 2.30 6.08 -2.64
N VAL A 33 2.77 4.90 -2.26
CA VAL A 33 3.81 4.72 -1.24
C VAL A 33 5.09 5.45 -1.66
N PHE A 34 5.46 5.37 -2.94
CA PHE A 34 6.58 6.12 -3.50
C PHE A 34 6.36 7.63 -3.45
N PHE A 35 5.19 8.13 -3.89
CA PHE A 35 4.92 9.57 -3.88
C PHE A 35 4.92 10.16 -2.46
N VAL A 36 4.42 9.42 -1.47
CA VAL A 36 4.52 9.80 -0.06
C VAL A 36 5.99 9.87 0.37
N MET A 37 6.80 8.86 0.07
CA MET A 37 8.22 8.87 0.40
C MET A 37 8.94 10.05 -0.27
N GLY A 38 8.77 10.23 -1.58
CA GLY A 38 9.52 11.23 -2.34
C GLY A 38 9.16 12.67 -2.01
N SER A 39 7.93 12.91 -1.52
CA SER A 39 7.49 14.23 -1.04
C SER A 39 7.89 14.49 0.42
N MET A 40 7.69 13.51 1.32
CA MET A 40 7.94 13.68 2.75
C MET A 40 9.42 13.49 3.13
N LEU A 41 10.18 12.74 2.34
CA LEU A 41 11.60 12.45 2.56
C LEU A 41 12.44 12.74 1.30
N PRO A 42 12.58 14.02 0.87
CA PRO A 42 13.26 14.38 -0.38
C PRO A 42 14.68 13.83 -0.53
N ARG A 43 15.38 13.56 0.59
CA ARG A 43 16.71 12.94 0.61
C ARG A 43 16.76 11.56 -0.09
N TYR A 44 15.66 10.81 -0.11
CA TYR A 44 15.58 9.51 -0.78
C TYR A 44 15.44 9.63 -2.30
N ASN A 45 15.02 10.78 -2.84
CA ASN A 45 14.93 10.96 -4.30
C ASN A 45 16.29 10.77 -4.98
N ARG A 46 17.39 11.15 -4.31
CA ARG A 46 18.75 10.91 -4.79
C ARG A 46 19.16 9.43 -4.84
N ARG A 47 18.46 8.56 -4.11
CA ARG A 47 18.68 7.11 -4.06
C ARG A 47 17.89 6.35 -5.14
N ILE A 48 17.08 7.05 -5.92
CA ILE A 48 16.24 6.48 -6.98
C ILE A 48 16.73 6.99 -8.32
N ARG A 49 17.17 6.08 -9.20
CA ARG A 49 17.63 6.43 -10.55
C ARG A 49 16.47 6.67 -11.50
N THR A 50 15.43 5.84 -11.39
CA THR A 50 14.20 5.97 -12.18
C THR A 50 13.05 5.40 -11.37
N MET A 51 11.89 6.06 -11.45
CA MET A 51 10.63 5.53 -10.96
C MET A 51 9.71 5.29 -12.15
N ILE A 52 9.17 4.08 -12.27
CA ILE A 52 8.15 3.70 -13.23
C ILE A 52 6.86 3.47 -12.46
N SER A 53 5.79 4.12 -12.88
CA SER A 53 4.48 4.03 -12.22
C SER A 53 3.48 3.35 -13.13
N LEU A 54 3.01 2.18 -12.72
CA LEU A 54 1.99 1.40 -13.42
C LEU A 54 0.65 1.62 -12.72
N SER A 55 -0.35 2.13 -13.44
CA SER A 55 -1.64 2.52 -12.85
C SER A 55 -1.47 3.43 -11.61
N PRO A 56 -0.88 4.63 -11.76
CA PRO A 56 -0.54 5.51 -10.64
C PRO A 56 -1.77 5.94 -9.82
N ILE A 57 -1.68 5.80 -8.49
CA ILE A 57 -2.62 6.42 -7.55
C ILE A 57 -1.86 7.51 -6.78
N GLY A 58 -1.90 8.75 -7.29
CA GLY A 58 -1.28 9.90 -6.62
C GLY A 58 -2.24 10.70 -5.75
N ARG A 59 -3.48 10.86 -6.21
CA ARG A 59 -4.53 11.58 -5.50
C ARG A 59 -5.86 10.88 -5.73
N MET A 60 -6.63 10.78 -4.66
CA MET A 60 -7.86 10.00 -4.61
C MET A 60 -9.05 10.94 -4.36
N THR A 61 -9.68 11.48 -5.41
CA THR A 61 -10.68 12.57 -5.27
C THR A 61 -12.14 12.16 -5.41
N LYS A 62 -12.45 11.11 -6.18
CA LYS A 62 -13.85 10.71 -6.48
C LYS A 62 -14.09 9.20 -6.35
N TRP A 63 -13.96 8.67 -5.14
CA TRP A 63 -14.36 7.29 -4.83
C TRP A 63 -15.76 7.19 -4.26
N HIS A 64 -16.46 8.33 -4.11
CA HIS A 64 -17.84 8.34 -3.65
C HIS A 64 -18.73 7.41 -4.47
N PHE A 65 -18.58 7.32 -5.79
CA PHE A 65 -19.36 6.36 -6.59
C PHE A 65 -19.02 4.89 -6.29
N ALA A 66 -17.75 4.58 -6.02
CA ALA A 66 -17.26 3.22 -5.78
C ALA A 66 -17.46 2.75 -4.33
N MET A 67 -17.40 3.66 -3.36
CA MET A 67 -17.44 3.37 -1.92
C MET A 67 -18.65 3.98 -1.20
N HIS A 68 -19.65 4.48 -1.93
CA HIS A 68 -20.95 4.74 -1.32
C HIS A 68 -21.52 3.44 -0.78
N ASN A 69 -22.12 3.45 0.40
CA ASN A 69 -22.78 2.30 0.98
C ASN A 69 -23.92 1.71 0.13
N ASN A 70 -24.45 2.46 -0.84
CA ASN A 70 -25.42 1.95 -1.81
C ASN A 70 -24.81 1.57 -3.17
N SER A 71 -23.49 1.66 -3.33
CA SER A 71 -22.85 1.26 -4.59
C SER A 71 -22.75 -0.26 -4.70
N LEU A 72 -22.94 -0.79 -5.91
CA LEU A 72 -22.77 -2.21 -6.18
C LEU A 72 -21.37 -2.69 -5.78
N LEU A 73 -20.34 -1.90 -6.09
CA LEU A 73 -18.95 -2.25 -5.79
C LEU A 73 -18.66 -2.31 -4.29
N TYR A 74 -19.21 -1.37 -3.51
CA TYR A 74 -19.07 -1.37 -2.05
C TYR A 74 -19.77 -2.57 -1.45
N ASN A 75 -21.00 -2.86 -1.89
CA ASN A 75 -21.78 -4.00 -1.39
C ASN A 75 -21.10 -5.33 -1.73
N LEU A 76 -20.57 -5.48 -2.95
CA LEU A 76 -19.80 -6.66 -3.32
C LEU A 76 -18.55 -6.81 -2.44
N MET A 77 -17.72 -5.76 -2.33
CA MET A 77 -16.51 -5.81 -1.50
C MET A 77 -16.80 -6.08 -0.02
N MET A 78 -17.82 -5.45 0.56
CA MET A 78 -18.19 -5.66 1.96
C MET A 78 -18.80 -7.04 2.17
N SER A 79 -19.57 -7.57 1.23
CA SER A 79 -20.14 -8.92 1.32
C SER A 79 -19.05 -10.00 1.30
N GLU A 80 -18.02 -9.87 0.46
CA GLU A 80 -16.89 -10.78 0.44
C GLU A 80 -16.05 -10.65 1.72
N TYR A 81 -15.81 -9.42 2.18
CA TYR A 81 -15.07 -9.16 3.40
C TYR A 81 -15.75 -9.76 4.65
N VAL A 82 -17.07 -9.60 4.78
CA VAL A 82 -17.86 -10.17 5.88
C VAL A 82 -17.87 -11.70 5.79
N SER A 83 -18.06 -12.25 4.59
CA SER A 83 -17.99 -13.71 4.34
C SER A 83 -16.65 -14.32 4.75
N PHE A 84 -15.54 -13.62 4.49
CA PHE A 84 -14.21 -14.06 4.86
C PHE A 84 -13.89 -13.88 6.36
N SER A 85 -14.31 -12.76 6.95
CA SER A 85 -13.92 -12.38 8.33
C SER A 85 -14.78 -13.01 9.42
N LEU A 86 -16.08 -13.24 9.18
CA LEU A 86 -16.99 -13.84 10.16
C LEU A 86 -16.56 -15.23 10.66
N PRO A 87 -16.12 -16.17 9.79
CA PRO A 87 -15.62 -17.47 10.24
C PRO A 87 -14.40 -17.34 11.14
N ILE A 88 -13.45 -16.46 10.79
CA ILE A 88 -12.24 -16.21 11.58
C ILE A 88 -12.61 -15.65 12.95
N TYR A 89 -13.51 -14.68 13.01
CA TYR A 89 -14.01 -14.12 14.27
C TYR A 89 -14.73 -15.15 15.12
N ARG A 90 -15.58 -16.00 14.52
CA ARG A 90 -16.27 -17.08 15.25
C ARG A 90 -15.28 -18.08 15.85
N VAL A 91 -14.22 -18.44 15.13
CA VAL A 91 -13.16 -19.32 15.65
C VAL A 91 -12.38 -18.64 16.78
N ALA A 92 -12.03 -17.36 16.62
CA ALA A 92 -11.31 -16.60 17.64
C ALA A 92 -12.12 -16.44 18.94
N LEU A 93 -13.43 -16.20 18.84
CA LEU A 93 -14.32 -16.12 20.00
C LEU A 93 -14.55 -17.49 20.66
N ARG A 94 -14.59 -18.58 19.89
CA ARG A 94 -14.72 -19.94 20.41
C ARG A 94 -13.46 -20.42 21.17
N ASN A 95 -12.30 -19.87 20.83
CA ASN A 95 -11.02 -20.18 21.47
C ASN A 95 -10.66 -19.25 22.64
N ARG A 96 -11.45 -18.22 22.94
CA ARG A 96 -11.37 -17.51 24.22
C ARG A 96 -12.09 -18.32 25.29
N LYS A 97 -11.42 -19.36 25.82
CA LYS A 97 -11.72 -19.84 27.17
C LYS A 97 -11.05 -18.87 28.15
N PHE A 98 -11.79 -18.48 29.19
CA PHE A 98 -11.23 -17.87 30.40
C PHE A 98 -10.16 -18.78 31.00
#